data_AF-A0A7J8NUH0-F1
#
_entry.id   AF-A0A7J8NUH0-F1
#
_cell.length_a   1.000
_cell.length_b   1.000
_cell.length_c   1.000
_cell.angle_alpha   90.00
_cell.angle_beta   90.00
_cell.angle_gamma   90.00
#
_symmetry.space_group_name_H-M   'P 1'
#
loop_
_entity.id
_entity.type
_entity.pdbx_description
1 polymer ?
#
loop_
_entity_poly.entity_id
_entity_poly.type
_entity_poly.pdbx_seq_one_letter_code
_entity_poly.pdbx_strand_id
1 'polypeptide(L)'
;MLCNLSYNIPLRTAFAGTCKQHEAFVLFVKKFVESLAGFSIADLFPSIKLLHVISGMRAKLERFHHDLDSMLESIIEEHRASNANLENSDDETYYLLDVLLNLQDHRALEFPLTTDNIKAVILDMLMAGTETSSTTVEWAMSKMIKNPKILEKAQAKVRQVYDRTGDVNESDLYVLKYLKLVIKETLRLHPPVPMILRGVKLMDMRYQPRP
;
A
#
# COMPACT_ATOMS: atom_id res chain seq x y z
N MET A 1 -8.41 5.75 -13.83
CA MET A 1 -8.48 7.07 -13.15
C MET A 1 -8.37 6.92 -11.63
N LEU A 2 -9.22 6.12 -10.96
CA LEU A 2 -9.14 5.89 -9.50
C LEU A 2 -7.88 5.14 -9.04
N CYS A 3 -7.44 4.10 -9.76
CA CYS A 3 -6.19 3.42 -9.43
C CYS A 3 -5.03 4.42 -9.47
N ASN A 4 -4.90 5.17 -10.58
CA ASN A 4 -3.78 6.12 -10.77
C ASN A 4 -3.70 7.16 -9.62
N LEU A 5 -4.83 7.70 -9.14
CA LEU A 5 -4.83 8.58 -7.96
C LEU A 5 -4.38 7.86 -6.68
N SER A 6 -4.85 6.63 -6.46
CA SER A 6 -4.51 5.82 -5.28
C SER A 6 -3.04 5.40 -5.26
N TYR A 7 -2.41 5.23 -6.43
CA TYR A 7 -0.97 4.96 -6.58
C TYR A 7 -0.12 6.23 -6.39
N ASN A 8 -0.62 7.40 -6.78
CA ASN A 8 0.13 8.66 -6.69
C ASN A 8 0.36 9.13 -5.26
N ILE A 9 -0.61 8.96 -4.35
CA ILE A 9 -0.50 9.46 -2.97
C ILE A 9 0.61 8.72 -2.21
N PRO A 10 0.59 7.38 -2.05
CA PRO A 10 1.65 6.65 -1.37
C PRO A 10 3.00 6.84 -2.03
N LEU A 11 3.06 6.92 -3.36
CA LEU A 11 4.32 7.13 -4.08
C LEU A 11 4.93 8.50 -3.76
N ARG A 12 4.13 9.57 -3.77
CA ARG A 12 4.61 10.90 -3.42
C ARG A 12 5.04 10.98 -1.96
N THR A 13 4.28 10.37 -1.05
CA THR A 13 4.64 10.31 0.37
C THR A 13 5.90 9.47 0.61
N ALA A 14 6.15 8.46 -0.21
CA ALA A 14 7.33 7.62 -0.10
C ALA A 14 8.61 8.28 -0.66
N PHE A 15 8.52 8.98 -1.80
CA PHE A 15 9.69 9.33 -2.64
C PHE A 15 9.87 10.81 -2.99
N ALA A 16 9.22 11.74 -2.31
CA ALA A 16 9.45 13.18 -2.51
C ALA A 16 9.14 13.73 -3.91
N GLY A 17 8.44 13.00 -4.79
CA GLY A 17 8.17 13.48 -6.14
C GLY A 17 7.51 12.48 -7.07
N THR A 18 7.26 12.93 -8.30
CA THR A 18 6.85 12.05 -9.40
C THR A 18 8.08 11.30 -9.90
N CYS A 19 8.27 10.06 -9.45
CA CYS A 19 9.27 9.17 -10.03
C CYS A 19 9.08 9.10 -11.55
N LYS A 20 10.15 9.28 -12.34
CA LYS A 20 10.10 9.11 -13.81
C LYS A 20 9.61 7.71 -14.20
N GLN A 21 9.77 6.75 -13.30
CA GLN A 21 9.33 5.37 -13.44
C GLN A 21 7.96 5.10 -12.78
N HIS A 22 7.15 6.12 -12.48
CA HIS A 22 5.84 5.97 -11.82
C HIS A 22 4.98 4.90 -12.47
N GLU A 23 4.73 4.99 -13.78
CA GLU A 23 3.89 4.02 -14.48
C GLU A 23 4.47 2.60 -14.48
N ALA A 24 5.79 2.48 -14.61
CA ALA A 24 6.49 1.20 -14.54
C ALA A 24 6.33 0.58 -13.14
N PHE A 25 6.41 1.39 -12.09
CA PHE A 25 6.26 0.94 -10.70
C PHE A 25 4.83 0.51 -10.39
N VAL A 26 3.83 1.27 -10.86
CA VAL A 26 2.41 0.89 -10.73
C VAL A 26 2.12 -0.44 -11.44
N LEU A 27 2.61 -0.60 -12.67
CA LEU A 27 2.48 -1.84 -13.43
C LEU A 27 3.20 -3.00 -12.74
N PHE A 28 4.35 -2.73 -12.13
CA PHE A 28 5.09 -3.70 -11.35
C PHE A 28 4.27 -4.18 -10.15
N VAL A 29 3.81 -3.26 -9.29
CA VAL A 29 3.03 -3.56 -8.09
C VAL A 29 1.81 -4.40 -8.44
N LYS A 30 1.08 -4.03 -9.49
CA LYS A 30 -0.09 -4.79 -9.96
C LYS A 30 0.27 -6.24 -10.31
N LYS A 31 1.34 -6.45 -11.09
CA LYS A 31 1.81 -7.82 -11.44
C LYS A 31 2.27 -8.62 -10.23
N PHE A 32 2.84 -7.94 -9.24
CA PHE A 32 3.28 -8.57 -8.00
C PHE A 32 2.08 -8.99 -7.14
N VAL A 33 1.07 -8.12 -6.95
CA VAL A 33 -0.21 -8.47 -6.31
C VAL A 33 -0.87 -9.66 -7.00
N GLU A 34 -0.99 -9.64 -8.33
CA GLU A 34 -1.58 -10.75 -9.10
C GLU A 34 -0.82 -12.08 -8.90
N SER A 35 0.50 -11.99 -8.72
CA SER A 35 1.34 -13.16 -8.48
C SER A 35 1.24 -13.68 -7.04
N LEU A 36 1.06 -12.79 -6.06
CA LEU A 36 0.80 -13.15 -4.66
C LEU A 36 -0.63 -13.65 -4.43
N ALA A 37 -1.61 -13.15 -5.20
CA ALA A 37 -3.01 -13.57 -5.12
C ALA A 37 -3.25 -14.97 -5.70
N GLY A 38 -2.28 -15.52 -6.44
CA GLY A 38 -2.36 -16.85 -7.01
C GLY A 38 -2.25 -17.95 -5.94
N PHE A 39 -3.24 -18.83 -5.87
CA PHE A 39 -3.16 -20.06 -5.09
C PHE A 39 -2.06 -20.97 -5.67
N SER A 40 -0.94 -21.13 -4.96
CA SER A 40 0.05 -22.14 -5.30
C SER A 40 -0.47 -23.52 -4.84
N ILE A 41 -0.77 -24.41 -5.80
CA ILE A 41 -1.13 -25.82 -5.49
C ILE A 41 0.00 -26.51 -4.72
N ALA A 42 1.25 -26.08 -4.97
CA ALA A 42 2.40 -26.59 -4.24
C ALA A 42 2.35 -26.23 -2.75
N ASP A 43 1.74 -25.10 -2.38
CA ASP A 43 1.59 -24.68 -0.97
C ASP A 43 0.47 -25.44 -0.25
N LEU A 44 -0.50 -25.98 -1.00
CA LEU A 44 -1.53 -26.88 -0.46
C LEU A 44 -1.02 -28.31 -0.29
N PHE A 45 -0.09 -28.74 -1.14
CA PHE A 45 0.46 -30.11 -1.15
C PHE A 45 1.99 -30.09 -1.10
N PRO A 46 2.59 -29.62 0.02
CA PRO A 46 4.05 -29.46 0.14
C PRO A 46 4.82 -30.78 0.01
N SER A 47 4.15 -31.93 0.19
CA SER A 47 4.73 -33.26 0.01
C SER A 47 5.08 -33.59 -1.45
N ILE A 48 4.45 -32.93 -2.43
CA ILE A 48 4.68 -33.19 -3.86
C ILE A 48 5.70 -32.19 -4.40
N LYS A 49 6.99 -32.48 -4.18
CA LYS A 49 8.12 -31.62 -4.57
C LYS A 49 8.13 -31.25 -6.06
N LEU A 50 7.57 -32.11 -6.92
CA LEU A 50 7.45 -31.86 -8.36
C LEU A 50 6.58 -30.62 -8.68
N LEU A 51 5.56 -30.32 -7.87
CA LEU A 51 4.70 -29.15 -8.09
C LEU A 51 5.45 -27.83 -7.90
N HIS A 52 6.40 -27.78 -6.94
CA HIS A 52 7.25 -26.60 -6.76
C HIS A 52 8.20 -26.37 -7.95
N VAL A 53 8.62 -27.45 -8.63
CA VAL A 53 9.50 -27.38 -9.80
C VAL A 53 8.73 -26.99 -11.06
N ILE A 54 7.54 -27.56 -11.28
CA ILE A 54 6.73 -27.32 -12.48
C ILE A 54 6.01 -25.96 -12.44
N SER A 55 5.70 -25.41 -11.26
CA SER A 55 4.89 -24.17 -11.19
C SER A 55 5.58 -22.95 -11.79
N GLY A 56 6.90 -22.96 -11.96
CA GLY A 56 7.68 -21.82 -12.46
C GLY A 56 7.65 -20.60 -11.53
N MET A 57 6.99 -20.69 -10.37
CA MET A 57 6.76 -19.58 -9.45
C MET A 57 8.07 -19.01 -8.90
N ARG A 58 9.04 -19.89 -8.61
CA ARG A 58 10.36 -19.46 -8.12
C ARG A 58 11.09 -18.58 -9.12
N ALA A 59 11.20 -19.01 -10.38
CA ALA A 59 11.86 -18.23 -11.43
C ALA A 59 11.12 -16.91 -11.69
N LYS A 60 9.78 -16.92 -11.58
CA LYS A 60 8.96 -15.72 -11.69
C LYS A 60 9.24 -14.74 -10.53
N LEU A 61 9.31 -15.23 -9.29
CA LEU A 61 9.62 -14.44 -8.10
C LEU A 61 11.05 -13.89 -8.10
N GLU A 62 12.03 -14.67 -8.54
CA GLU A 62 13.43 -14.23 -8.68
C GLU A 62 13.55 -13.07 -9.69
N ARG A 63 12.86 -13.17 -10.84
CA ARG A 63 12.79 -12.06 -11.81
C ARG A 63 12.13 -10.82 -11.21
N PHE A 64 11.01 -10.99 -10.50
CA PHE A 64 10.34 -9.88 -9.83
C PHE A 64 11.24 -9.19 -8.79
N HIS A 65 11.93 -9.98 -7.98
CA HIS A 65 12.87 -9.45 -7.00
C HIS A 65 13.98 -8.63 -7.68
N HIS A 66 14.53 -9.14 -8.78
CA HIS A 66 15.56 -8.44 -9.53
C HIS A 66 15.07 -7.10 -10.12
N ASP A 67 13.90 -7.11 -10.78
CA ASP A 67 13.31 -5.90 -11.37
C ASP A 67 13.00 -4.85 -10.28
N LEU A 68 12.43 -5.26 -9.14
CA LEU A 68 12.17 -4.38 -8.00
C LEU A 68 13.43 -3.77 -7.42
N ASP A 69 14.43 -4.63 -7.20
CA ASP A 69 15.67 -4.23 -6.58
C ASP A 69 16.37 -3.16 -7.42
N SER A 70 16.40 -3.34 -8.74
CA SER A 70 16.94 -2.37 -9.68
C SER A 70 16.15 -1.06 -9.71
N MET A 71 14.81 -1.11 -9.65
CA MET A 71 13.98 0.09 -9.66
C MET A 71 14.14 0.89 -8.37
N LEU A 72 14.07 0.23 -7.20
CA LEU A 72 14.20 0.89 -5.91
C LEU A 72 15.62 1.42 -5.68
N GLU A 73 16.65 0.70 -6.15
CA GLU A 73 18.03 1.22 -6.13
C GLU A 73 18.14 2.51 -6.95
N SER A 74 17.60 2.52 -8.18
CA SER A 74 17.61 3.74 -9.02
C SER A 74 16.91 4.92 -8.35
N ILE A 75 15.83 4.68 -7.61
CA ILE A 75 15.11 5.74 -6.90
C ILE A 75 15.93 6.26 -5.71
N ILE A 76 16.55 5.36 -4.94
CA ILE A 76 17.41 5.74 -3.81
C ILE A 76 18.60 6.57 -4.29
N GLU A 77 19.25 6.16 -5.38
CA GLU A 77 20.40 6.87 -5.93
C GLU A 77 20.01 8.23 -6.54
N GLU A 78 18.89 8.33 -7.27
CA GLU A 78 18.37 9.62 -7.76
C GLU A 78 18.05 10.57 -6.60
N HIS A 79 17.46 10.04 -5.53
CA HIS A 79 17.14 10.80 -4.33
C HIS A 79 18.40 11.30 -3.58
N ARG A 80 19.40 10.43 -3.38
CA ARG A 80 20.69 10.83 -2.78
C ARG A 80 21.39 11.92 -3.60
N ALA A 81 21.40 11.78 -4.93
CA ALA A 81 21.96 12.77 -5.83
C ALA A 81 21.20 14.10 -5.77
N SER A 82 19.87 14.07 -5.64
CA SER A 82 19.06 15.29 -5.50
C SER A 82 19.30 16.00 -4.16
N ASN A 83 19.41 15.24 -3.07
CA ASN A 83 19.60 15.81 -1.73
C ASN A 83 20.99 16.44 -1.55
N ALA A 84 22.03 15.88 -2.19
CA ALA A 84 23.37 16.48 -2.24
C ALA A 84 23.42 17.87 -2.91
N ASN A 85 22.40 18.23 -3.71
CA ASN A 85 22.32 19.52 -4.41
C ASN A 85 21.44 20.56 -3.67
N LEU A 86 20.81 20.20 -2.55
CA LEU A 86 19.72 20.94 -1.90
C LEU A 86 20.10 21.49 -0.51
N GLU A 87 21.38 21.80 -0.27
CA GLU A 87 21.92 22.29 1.02
C GLU A 87 21.24 23.56 1.60
N ASN A 88 20.24 24.18 0.95
CA ASN A 88 19.60 25.42 1.43
C ASN A 88 18.12 25.55 1.03
N SER A 89 17.21 24.77 1.63
CA SER A 89 15.77 25.08 1.55
C SER A 89 15.08 24.91 2.91
N ASP A 90 14.59 26.01 3.47
CA ASP A 90 13.87 26.16 4.75
C ASP A 90 12.48 25.48 4.80
N ASP A 91 12.13 24.62 3.84
CA ASP A 91 10.82 23.93 3.79
C ASP A 91 11.03 22.43 4.04
N GLU A 92 11.17 22.04 5.31
CA GLU A 92 11.43 20.67 5.76
C GLU A 92 10.18 19.78 5.61
N THR A 93 9.80 19.43 4.39
CA THR A 93 8.91 18.29 4.15
C THR A 93 9.75 17.02 4.02
N TYR A 94 9.81 16.22 5.10
CA TYR A 94 10.45 14.91 5.08
C TYR A 94 9.52 13.84 4.53
N TYR A 95 9.99 13.07 3.55
CA TYR A 95 9.30 11.90 3.04
C TYR A 95 9.81 10.62 3.72
N LEU A 96 9.11 9.50 3.54
CA LEU A 96 9.48 8.25 4.21
C LEU A 96 10.91 7.81 3.85
N LEU A 97 11.32 7.95 2.58
CA LEU A 97 12.67 7.63 2.16
C LEU A 97 13.72 8.52 2.86
N ASP A 98 13.47 9.82 3.01
CA ASP A 98 14.38 10.74 3.73
C ASP A 98 14.59 10.28 5.17
N VAL A 99 13.50 9.95 5.87
CA VAL A 99 13.54 9.50 7.26
C VAL A 99 14.32 8.19 7.38
N LEU A 100 14.09 7.23 6.48
CA LEU A 100 14.76 5.93 6.51
C LEU A 100 16.26 6.05 6.19
N LEU A 101 16.65 6.88 5.22
CA LEU A 101 18.06 7.14 4.92
C LEU A 101 18.75 7.87 6.07
N ASN A 102 18.11 8.88 6.65
CA ASN A 102 18.63 9.60 7.81
C ASN A 102 18.87 8.66 9.01
N LEU A 103 17.95 7.72 9.26
CA LEU A 103 18.09 6.69 10.31
C LEU A 103 19.25 5.72 10.02
N GLN A 104 19.46 5.36 8.75
CA GLN A 104 20.59 4.52 8.32
C GLN A 104 21.93 5.23 8.56
N ASP A 105 22.04 6.50 8.17
CA ASP A 105 23.28 7.27 8.26
C ASP A 105 23.70 7.54 9.72
N HIS A 106 22.72 7.88 10.58
CA HIS A 106 22.98 8.16 11.98
C HIS A 106 23.17 6.90 12.84
N ARG A 107 23.00 5.70 12.26
CA ARG A 107 23.03 4.40 12.98
C ARG A 107 22.24 4.46 14.30
N ALA A 108 21.09 5.13 14.28
CA ALA A 108 20.31 5.44 15.47
C ALA A 108 19.59 4.21 16.06
N LEU A 109 19.69 3.06 15.40
CA LEU A 109 19.06 1.80 15.77
C LEU A 109 20.10 0.81 16.30
N GLU A 110 19.69 -0.02 17.27
CA GLU A 110 20.50 -1.09 17.86
C GLU A 110 21.02 -2.08 16.81
N PHE A 111 20.25 -2.25 15.73
CA PHE A 111 20.64 -3.02 14.54
C PHE A 111 20.79 -2.08 13.35
N PRO A 112 21.87 -2.21 12.56
CA PRO A 112 22.10 -1.34 11.41
C PRO A 112 21.03 -1.57 10.35
N LEU A 113 20.35 -0.49 9.95
CA LEU A 113 19.36 -0.51 8.88
C LEU A 113 20.06 -0.67 7.52
N THR A 114 19.86 -1.81 6.86
CA THR A 114 20.45 -2.04 5.54
C THR A 114 19.63 -1.40 4.43
N THR A 115 20.23 -1.16 3.27
CA THR A 115 19.49 -0.69 2.09
C THR A 115 18.36 -1.65 1.72
N ASP A 116 18.58 -2.97 1.84
CA ASP A 116 17.54 -3.98 1.60
C ASP A 116 16.35 -3.82 2.55
N ASN A 117 16.59 -3.45 3.82
CA ASN A 117 15.51 -3.16 4.76
C ASN A 117 14.72 -1.91 4.34
N ILE A 118 15.41 -0.86 3.88
CA ILE A 118 14.77 0.36 3.38
C ILE A 118 13.89 0.04 2.16
N LYS A 119 14.43 -0.69 1.18
CA LYS A 119 13.68 -1.14 -0.01
C LYS A 119 12.44 -1.94 0.38
N ALA A 120 12.57 -2.86 1.34
CA ALA A 120 11.47 -3.69 1.80
C ALA A 120 10.34 -2.87 2.47
N VAL A 121 10.68 -1.92 3.36
CA VAL A 121 9.70 -1.06 4.03
C VAL A 121 8.96 -0.17 3.03
N ILE A 122 9.68 0.39 2.07
CA ILE A 122 9.10 1.23 1.01
C ILE A 122 8.13 0.41 0.16
N LEU A 123 8.54 -0.79 -0.28
CA LEU A 123 7.68 -1.68 -1.04
C LEU A 123 6.42 -2.05 -0.26
N ASP A 124 6.54 -2.41 1.01
CA ASP A 124 5.42 -2.79 1.87
C ASP A 124 4.39 -1.64 2.00
N MET A 125 4.85 -0.43 2.28
CA MET A 125 3.99 0.75 2.39
C MET A 125 3.23 1.05 1.09
N LEU A 126 3.90 0.95 -0.05
CA LEU A 126 3.31 1.21 -1.37
C LEU A 126 2.26 0.15 -1.73
N MET A 127 2.59 -1.13 -1.50
CA MET A 127 1.71 -2.26 -1.71
C MET A 127 0.45 -2.18 -0.83
N ALA A 128 0.66 -2.05 0.49
CA ALA A 128 -0.41 -2.04 1.47
C ALA A 128 -1.31 -0.80 1.32
N GLY A 129 -0.73 0.38 1.08
CA GLY A 129 -1.48 1.62 0.95
C GLY A 129 -2.31 1.69 -0.33
N THR A 130 -1.83 1.13 -1.43
CA THR A 130 -2.46 1.34 -2.73
C THR A 130 -3.52 0.31 -3.09
N GLU A 131 -3.19 -0.97 -3.01
CA GLU A 131 -4.09 -2.02 -3.51
C GLU A 131 -5.35 -2.11 -2.62
N THR A 132 -5.18 -1.97 -1.30
CA THR A 132 -6.28 -2.06 -0.34
C THR A 132 -7.25 -0.88 -0.44
N SER A 133 -6.72 0.34 -0.58
CA SER A 133 -7.54 1.56 -0.68
C SER A 133 -8.26 1.64 -2.02
N SER A 134 -7.57 1.35 -3.13
CA SER A 134 -8.16 1.35 -4.47
C SER A 134 -9.28 0.31 -4.59
N THR A 135 -9.06 -0.92 -4.14
CA THR A 135 -10.09 -1.97 -4.07
C THR A 135 -11.31 -1.53 -3.25
N THR A 136 -11.09 -0.87 -2.10
CA THR A 136 -12.18 -0.37 -1.25
C THR A 136 -13.03 0.68 -1.98
N VAL A 137 -12.38 1.64 -2.64
CA VAL A 137 -13.07 2.70 -3.39
C VAL A 137 -13.83 2.13 -4.58
N GLU A 138 -13.24 1.20 -5.32
CA GLU A 138 -13.90 0.53 -6.44
C GLU A 138 -15.17 -0.21 -6.00
N TRP A 139 -15.10 -0.95 -4.89
CA TRP A 139 -16.27 -1.62 -4.33
C TRP A 139 -17.33 -0.66 -3.81
N ALA A 140 -16.92 0.41 -3.12
CA ALA A 140 -17.84 1.43 -2.62
C ALA A 140 -18.61 2.08 -3.78
N MET A 141 -17.90 2.50 -4.82
CA MET A 141 -18.50 3.10 -6.02
C MET A 141 -19.43 2.12 -6.74
N SER A 142 -18.98 0.87 -6.94
CA SER A 142 -19.80 -0.19 -7.54
C SER A 142 -21.10 -0.44 -6.77
N LYS A 143 -21.05 -0.46 -5.43
CA LYS A 143 -22.24 -0.62 -4.57
C LYS A 143 -23.17 0.58 -4.62
N MET A 144 -22.63 1.80 -4.63
CA MET A 144 -23.43 3.02 -4.70
C MET A 144 -24.11 3.18 -6.07
N ILE A 145 -23.40 2.95 -7.18
CA ILE A 145 -23.97 3.04 -8.54
C ILE A 145 -25.12 2.04 -8.72
N LYS A 146 -25.00 0.84 -8.16
CA LYS A 146 -26.07 -0.17 -8.17
C LYS A 146 -27.27 0.18 -7.28
N ASN A 147 -27.15 1.17 -6.38
CA ASN A 147 -28.19 1.58 -5.44
C ASN A 147 -28.39 3.11 -5.48
N PRO A 148 -29.12 3.66 -6.47
CA PRO A 148 -29.25 5.10 -6.69
C PRO A 148 -29.66 5.89 -5.44
N LYS A 149 -30.58 5.36 -4.63
CA LYS A 149 -31.01 5.98 -3.36
C LYS A 149 -29.86 6.18 -2.36
N ILE A 150 -28.92 5.23 -2.29
CA ILE A 150 -27.74 5.32 -1.41
C ILE A 150 -26.78 6.38 -1.96
N LEU A 151 -26.55 6.38 -3.27
CA LEU A 151 -25.69 7.35 -3.95
C LEU A 151 -26.21 8.78 -3.79
N GLU A 152 -27.49 9.03 -4.05
CA GLU A 152 -28.14 10.33 -3.86
C GLU A 152 -28.00 10.81 -2.42
N LYS A 153 -28.25 9.93 -1.44
CA LYS A 153 -28.08 10.27 -0.02
C LYS A 153 -26.63 10.59 0.35
N ALA A 154 -25.66 9.86 -0.20
CA ALA A 154 -24.24 10.13 0.03
C ALA A 154 -23.85 11.49 -0.56
N GLN A 155 -24.22 11.77 -1.80
CA GLN A 155 -23.97 13.05 -2.46
C GLN A 155 -24.63 14.22 -1.72
N ALA A 156 -25.89 14.06 -1.30
CA ALA A 156 -26.60 15.08 -0.52
C ALA A 156 -25.91 15.37 0.81
N LYS A 157 -25.36 14.33 1.48
CA LYS A 157 -24.62 14.50 2.73
C LYS A 157 -23.28 15.21 2.54
N VAL A 158 -22.57 14.93 1.45
CA VAL A 158 -21.33 15.64 1.11
C VAL A 158 -21.62 17.12 0.78
N ARG A 159 -22.61 17.38 -0.08
CA ARG A 159 -23.05 18.74 -0.44
C ARG A 159 -23.50 19.55 0.76
N GLN A 160 -24.26 18.94 1.68
CA GLN A 160 -24.69 19.59 2.91
C GLN A 160 -23.52 20.15 3.74
N VAL A 161 -22.37 19.47 3.74
CA VAL A 161 -21.18 19.87 4.51
C VAL A 161 -20.35 20.89 3.73
N TYR A 162 -20.07 20.62 2.45
CA TYR A 162 -19.06 21.38 1.69
C TYR A 162 -19.61 22.42 0.71
N ASP A 163 -20.92 22.46 0.41
CA ASP A 163 -21.49 23.47 -0.52
C ASP A 163 -21.30 24.91 0.01
N ARG A 164 -21.04 25.08 1.32
CA ARG A 164 -20.81 26.39 1.95
C ARG A 164 -19.36 26.85 1.88
N THR A 165 -18.41 25.92 1.91
CA THR A 165 -16.98 26.20 1.97
C THR A 165 -16.33 26.18 0.59
N GLY A 166 -16.91 25.47 -0.38
CA GLY A 166 -16.39 25.35 -1.76
C GLY A 166 -15.12 24.50 -1.88
N ASP A 167 -14.43 24.26 -0.76
CA ASP A 167 -13.25 23.42 -0.64
C ASP A 167 -13.50 22.23 0.29
N VAL A 168 -12.90 21.08 -0.05
CA VAL A 168 -12.99 19.84 0.73
C VAL A 168 -11.80 19.77 1.66
N ASN A 169 -12.04 20.05 2.94
CA ASN A 169 -11.04 19.92 3.99
C ASN A 169 -11.23 18.61 4.77
N GLU A 170 -10.12 17.91 5.05
CA GLU A 170 -10.10 16.68 5.85
C GLU A 170 -10.59 16.90 7.28
N SER A 171 -10.43 18.11 7.82
CA SER A 171 -10.89 18.45 9.17
C SER A 171 -12.39 18.21 9.35
N ASP A 172 -13.22 18.37 8.33
CA ASP A 172 -14.68 18.16 8.42
C ASP A 172 -15.13 16.72 8.11
N LEU A 173 -14.19 15.79 7.86
CA LEU A 173 -14.51 14.41 7.49
C LEU A 173 -15.29 13.68 8.59
N TYR A 174 -15.09 14.05 9.87
CA TYR A 174 -15.84 13.48 10.99
C TYR A 174 -17.34 13.79 10.95
N VAL A 175 -17.73 14.87 10.25
CA VAL A 175 -19.13 15.29 10.08
C VAL A 175 -19.87 14.36 9.09
N LEU A 176 -19.14 13.74 8.15
CA LEU A 176 -19.68 12.83 7.13
C LEU A 176 -19.99 11.42 7.66
N LYS A 177 -20.81 11.35 8.72
CA LYS A 177 -21.21 10.09 9.39
C LYS A 177 -21.77 9.05 8.41
N TYR A 178 -22.55 9.49 7.42
CA TYR A 178 -23.15 8.57 6.45
C TYR A 178 -22.10 7.94 5.53
N LEU A 179 -21.11 8.71 5.06
CA LEU A 179 -20.04 8.18 4.22
C LEU A 179 -19.20 7.16 4.98
N LYS A 180 -18.94 7.41 6.28
CA LYS A 180 -18.29 6.43 7.18
C LYS A 180 -19.06 5.11 7.27
N LEU A 181 -20.41 5.15 7.29
CA LEU A 181 -21.23 3.94 7.26
C LEU A 181 -21.13 3.22 5.92
N VAL A 182 -21.11 3.94 4.79
CA VAL A 182 -20.91 3.36 3.46
C VAL A 182 -19.56 2.63 3.37
N ILE A 183 -18.49 3.26 3.88
CA ILE A 183 -17.14 2.65 3.90
C ILE A 183 -17.15 1.39 4.76
N LYS A 184 -17.71 1.46 5.98
CA LYS A 184 -17.81 0.30 6.88
C LYS A 184 -18.58 -0.86 6.26
N GLU A 185 -19.71 -0.58 5.63
CA GLU A 185 -20.52 -1.62 4.98
C GLU A 185 -19.83 -2.20 3.75
N THR A 186 -19.09 -1.37 3.01
CA THR A 186 -18.24 -1.83 1.90
C THR A 186 -17.18 -2.80 2.40
N LEU A 187 -16.44 -2.45 3.47
CA LEU A 187 -15.42 -3.33 4.05
C LEU A 187 -16.02 -4.62 4.65
N ARG A 188 -17.25 -4.56 5.18
CA ARG A 188 -17.96 -5.74 5.69
C ARG A 188 -18.33 -6.72 4.57
N LEU A 189 -18.77 -6.21 3.42
CA LEU A 189 -19.20 -7.03 2.29
C LEU A 189 -18.03 -7.46 1.39
N HIS A 190 -17.04 -6.59 1.23
CA HIS A 190 -15.95 -6.71 0.26
C HIS A 190 -14.62 -6.30 0.89
N PRO A 191 -14.12 -7.08 1.87
CA PRO A 191 -12.82 -6.81 2.46
C PRO A 191 -11.72 -6.96 1.41
N PRO A 192 -10.82 -5.96 1.22
CA PRO A 192 -9.72 -6.07 0.27
C PRO A 192 -8.79 -7.25 0.55
N VAL A 193 -8.66 -7.61 1.84
CA VAL A 193 -7.90 -8.77 2.30
C VAL A 193 -8.88 -9.73 3.02
N PRO A 194 -9.52 -10.67 2.29
CA PRO A 194 -10.53 -11.56 2.87
C PRO A 194 -9.94 -12.65 3.78
N MET A 195 -8.65 -12.96 3.62
CA MET A 195 -7.92 -13.91 4.46
C MET A 195 -6.76 -13.22 5.15
N ILE A 196 -6.73 -13.26 6.47
CA ILE A 196 -5.62 -12.73 7.27
C ILE A 196 -4.43 -13.68 7.13
N LEU A 197 -3.22 -13.12 7.01
CA LEU A 197 -1.98 -13.89 7.01
C LEU A 197 -1.91 -14.77 8.27
N ARG A 198 -1.50 -16.03 8.11
CA ARG A 198 -1.39 -16.96 9.25
C ARG A 198 -0.33 -16.44 10.21
N GLY A 199 -0.73 -16.16 11.44
CA GLY A 199 0.21 -15.87 12.52
C GLY A 199 1.05 -17.10 12.84
N VAL A 200 2.37 -16.93 12.93
CA VAL A 200 3.25 -17.96 13.49
C VAL A 200 3.11 -17.89 15.01
N LYS A 201 2.72 -19.00 15.65
CA LYS A 201 2.75 -19.10 17.11
C LYS A 201 4.21 -19.08 17.55
N LEU A 202 4.70 -17.92 17.96
CA LEU A 202 6.07 -17.77 18.45
C LEU A 202 6.22 -18.25 19.91
N MET A 203 5.11 -18.45 20.64
CA MET A 203 5.09 -19.05 21.98
C MET A 203 3.79 -19.83 22.21
N ASP A 204 3.89 -20.91 22.99
CA ASP A 204 2.79 -21.80 23.34
C ASP A 204 1.83 -21.12 24.33
N MET A 205 1.02 -20.19 23.83
CA MET A 205 -0.10 -19.63 24.59
C MET A 205 -1.19 -20.70 24.70
N ARG A 206 -1.09 -21.50 25.77
CA ARG A 206 -2.20 -22.30 26.29
C ARG A 206 -3.35 -21.34 26.57
N TYR A 207 -4.42 -21.48 25.79
CA TYR A 207 -5.68 -20.79 26.04
C TYR A 207 -6.21 -21.28 27.39
N GLN A 208 -6.06 -20.46 28.44
CA GLN A 208 -6.81 -20.64 29.67
C GLN A 208 -8.17 -19.96 29.47
N PRO A 209 -9.29 -20.72 29.41
CA PRO A 209 -10.60 -20.10 29.47
C PRO A 209 -10.71 -19.35 30.79
N ARG A 210 -11.09 -18.07 30.74
CA ARG A 210 -11.43 -17.31 31.94
C ARG A 210 -12.72 -17.89 32.55
N PRO A 211 -12.86 -17.86 33.90
CA PRO A 211 -14.00 -18.45 34.61
C PRO A 211 -15.33 -17.80 34.24
#